data_AF-A0A4U1ZQW8-F1
#
_entry.id   AF-A0A4U1ZQW8-F1
#
_cell.length_a   1.000
_cell.length_b   1.000
_cell.length_c   1.000
_cell.angle_alpha   90.00
_cell.angle_beta   90.00
_cell.angle_gamma   90.00
#
_symmetry.space_group_name_H-M   'P 1'
#
loop_
_entity.id
_entity.type
_entity.pdbx_description
1 polymer ?
#
loop_
_entity_poly.entity_id
_entity_poly.type
_entity_poly.pdbx_seq_one_letter_code
_entity_poly.pdbx_strand_id
1 'polypeptide(L)'
;MRTFPASTLPLLLVLNAIAFSAQATESWWLRTVFNSSSVQASSKHYINDIDLMDCGEIEGTVLCSDLTQYYDLDVYVELELGESSIEVVRLSLPYSKLSYTKLQAYLRQDGFALSSIRIGEDEFDVVAQLEQAEREGVGFGEVDKQLVEFINAPHHSSAQMSLWNVPNSSSSSSRTSEPWVQLHTDGGDLTVELNRF
;
A
#
# COMPACT_ATOMS: atom_id res chain seq x y z
N MET A 1 60.01 29.65 -25.76
CA MET A 1 59.45 28.75 -24.72
C MET A 1 58.37 29.51 -23.97
N ARG A 2 57.09 29.16 -24.15
CA ARG A 2 55.96 29.69 -23.40
C ARG A 2 55.37 28.55 -22.58
N THR A 3 55.42 28.67 -21.26
CA THR A 3 54.87 27.70 -20.31
C THR A 3 53.39 28.02 -20.08
N PHE A 4 52.51 27.05 -20.35
CA PHE A 4 51.10 27.12 -19.98
C PHE A 4 50.94 26.81 -18.49
N PRO A 5 50.12 27.55 -17.72
CA PRO A 5 49.85 27.21 -16.34
C PRO A 5 48.87 26.04 -16.29
N ALA A 6 49.35 24.89 -15.86
CA ALA A 6 48.57 23.67 -15.61
C ALA A 6 47.76 23.78 -14.30
N SER A 7 46.89 24.78 -14.19
CA SER A 7 46.11 25.03 -12.96
C SER A 7 44.64 25.37 -13.23
N THR A 8 44.03 24.66 -14.18
CA THR A 8 42.56 24.72 -14.40
C THR A 8 41.89 23.35 -14.36
N LEU A 9 42.66 22.25 -14.26
CA LEU A 9 42.09 20.90 -14.21
C LEU A 9 41.44 20.49 -12.88
N PRO A 10 41.85 20.94 -11.67
CA PRO A 10 41.24 20.42 -10.44
C PRO A 10 39.87 21.06 -10.15
N LEU A 11 39.54 22.19 -10.78
CA LEU A 11 38.28 22.91 -10.52
C LEU A 11 37.08 22.23 -11.21
N LEU A 12 37.28 21.62 -12.38
CA LEU A 12 36.21 20.94 -13.13
C LEU A 12 35.82 19.57 -12.58
N LEU A 13 36.68 18.95 -11.75
CA LEU A 13 36.43 17.64 -11.15
C LEU A 13 35.59 17.71 -9.87
N VAL A 14 35.53 18.87 -9.20
CA VAL A 14 34.71 19.06 -7.98
C VAL A 14 33.26 19.40 -8.33
N LEU A 15 32.99 20.02 -9.48
CA LEU A 15 31.63 20.40 -9.92
C LEU A 15 30.75 19.20 -10.36
N ASN A 16 31.33 18.03 -10.65
CA ASN A 16 30.56 16.81 -10.94
C ASN A 16 30.18 15.99 -9.70
N ALA A 17 30.71 16.33 -8.51
CA ALA A 17 30.40 15.61 -7.27
C ALA A 17 29.13 16.15 -6.57
N ILE A 18 28.53 17.23 -7.09
CA ILE A 18 27.26 17.79 -6.62
C ILE A 18 26.16 17.54 -7.67
N ALA A 19 26.29 16.46 -8.45
CA ALA A 19 25.11 15.82 -8.98
C ALA A 19 24.36 15.26 -7.77
N PHE A 20 23.49 16.07 -7.17
CA PHE A 20 22.42 15.57 -6.33
C PHE A 20 21.73 14.50 -7.18
N SER A 21 22.03 13.23 -6.89
CA SER A 21 21.10 12.17 -7.22
C SER A 21 19.81 12.60 -6.55
N ALA A 22 18.87 13.12 -7.34
CA ALA A 22 17.47 13.17 -6.98
C ALA A 22 17.06 11.72 -6.80
N GLN A 23 17.41 11.15 -5.65
CA GLN A 23 16.69 10.02 -5.13
C GLN A 23 15.29 10.58 -4.95
N ALA A 24 14.35 10.13 -5.76
CA ALA A 24 12.93 10.34 -5.49
C ALA A 24 12.71 9.72 -4.11
N THR A 25 12.79 10.56 -3.08
CA THR A 25 12.39 10.18 -1.74
C THR A 25 10.90 9.92 -1.85
N GLU A 26 10.48 8.71 -1.53
CA GLU A 26 9.06 8.33 -1.45
C GLU A 26 8.26 9.45 -0.79
N SER A 27 7.14 9.83 -1.40
CA SER A 27 6.32 10.95 -0.93
C SER A 27 6.01 10.78 0.55
N TRP A 28 6.32 11.78 1.38
CA TRP A 28 6.21 11.67 2.83
C TRP A 28 4.80 11.25 3.26
N TRP A 29 3.79 11.72 2.53
CA TRP A 29 2.38 11.49 2.79
C TRP A 29 1.98 10.02 2.56
N LEU A 30 2.60 9.33 1.59
CA LEU A 30 2.30 7.93 1.27
C LEU A 30 2.77 6.98 2.39
N ARG A 31 3.92 7.28 2.98
CA ARG A 31 4.43 6.51 4.13
C ARG A 31 3.55 6.69 5.37
N THR A 32 2.97 7.87 5.55
CA THR A 32 2.12 8.16 6.72
C THR A 32 0.74 7.51 6.65
N VAL A 33 0.22 7.24 5.45
CA VAL A 33 -1.12 6.66 5.32
C VAL A 33 -1.15 5.18 5.71
N PHE A 34 -0.13 4.40 5.37
CA PHE A 34 -0.01 2.98 5.78
C PHE A 34 0.60 2.79 7.18
N ASN A 35 1.16 3.84 7.78
CA ASN A 35 1.66 3.76 9.15
C ASN A 35 0.50 3.64 10.14
N SER A 36 0.44 2.52 10.87
CA SER A 36 -0.58 2.24 11.90
C SER A 36 -0.43 3.10 13.17
N SER A 37 0.52 4.04 13.22
CA SER A 37 0.67 4.98 14.33
C SER A 37 -0.58 5.83 14.57
N SER A 38 -0.89 6.12 15.83
CA SER A 38 -2.07 6.89 16.24
C SER A 38 -2.04 8.38 15.90
N VAL A 39 -0.89 8.91 15.44
CA VAL A 39 -0.73 10.34 15.11
C VAL A 39 -0.78 10.50 13.60
N GLN A 40 -1.94 10.90 13.08
CA GLN A 40 -2.12 11.23 11.67
C GLN A 40 -1.83 12.71 11.42
N ALA A 41 -1.28 13.02 10.23
CA ALA A 41 -1.21 14.39 9.78
C ALA A 41 -2.64 14.92 9.54
N SER A 42 -2.86 16.21 9.83
CA SER A 42 -4.18 16.82 9.58
C SER A 42 -4.46 16.94 8.07
N SER A 43 -5.73 16.92 7.67
CA SER A 43 -6.16 17.09 6.26
C SER A 43 -5.52 18.32 5.60
N LYS A 44 -5.27 19.39 6.37
CA LYS A 44 -4.61 20.61 5.89
C LYS A 44 -3.16 20.39 5.41
N HIS A 45 -2.44 19.42 5.95
CA HIS A 45 -1.09 19.12 5.46
C HIS A 45 -1.11 18.51 4.06
N TYR A 46 -2.09 17.63 3.79
CA TYR A 46 -2.25 17.00 2.48
C TYR A 46 -2.75 17.99 1.42
N ILE A 47 -3.71 18.84 1.77
CA ILE A 47 -4.26 19.87 0.85
C ILE A 47 -3.17 20.85 0.36
N ASN A 48 -2.17 21.14 1.20
CA ASN A 48 -1.09 22.06 0.85
C ASN A 48 0.13 21.36 0.25
N ASP A 49 0.06 20.06 -0.01
CA ASP A 49 1.15 19.32 -0.64
C ASP A 49 1.21 19.62 -2.14
N ILE A 50 2.41 19.66 -2.70
CA ILE A 50 2.63 19.97 -4.12
C ILE A 50 2.41 18.77 -5.03
N ASP A 51 2.53 17.55 -4.50
CA ASP A 51 2.38 16.30 -5.25
C ASP A 51 0.91 15.81 -5.29
N LEU A 52 0.00 16.55 -4.64
CA LEU A 52 -1.41 16.24 -4.53
C LEU A 52 -2.25 17.33 -5.19
N MET A 53 -3.25 16.92 -5.97
CA MET A 53 -4.18 17.81 -6.66
C MET A 53 -5.60 17.49 -6.25
N ASP A 54 -6.45 18.52 -6.14
CA ASP A 54 -7.88 18.31 -5.91
C ASP A 54 -8.52 17.69 -7.16
N CYS A 55 -9.11 16.52 -6.97
CA CYS A 55 -9.76 15.73 -8.04
C CYS A 55 -11.17 15.28 -7.64
N GLY A 56 -11.69 15.75 -6.51
CA GLY A 56 -13.03 15.42 -6.06
C GLY A 56 -14.11 16.19 -6.84
N GLU A 57 -15.31 15.63 -6.89
CA GLU A 57 -16.50 16.36 -7.38
C GLU A 57 -16.82 17.58 -6.50
N ILE A 58 -16.44 17.51 -5.23
CA ILE A 58 -16.55 18.60 -4.26
C ILE A 58 -15.13 19.03 -3.88
N GLU A 59 -14.84 20.32 -4.03
CA GLU A 59 -13.53 20.90 -3.69
C GLU A 59 -13.15 20.58 -2.24
N GLY A 60 -11.92 20.10 -2.06
CA GLY A 60 -11.33 19.76 -0.78
C GLY A 60 -11.81 18.44 -0.17
N THR A 61 -12.41 17.53 -0.97
CA THR A 61 -12.86 16.22 -0.50
C THR A 61 -12.00 15.04 -0.94
N VAL A 62 -11.42 15.09 -2.15
CA VAL A 62 -10.55 14.03 -2.67
C VAL A 62 -9.30 14.64 -3.27
N LEU A 63 -8.14 14.15 -2.84
CA LEU A 63 -6.84 14.52 -3.41
C LEU A 63 -6.28 13.36 -4.21
N CYS A 64 -5.81 13.63 -5.42
CA CYS A 64 -5.17 12.67 -6.28
C CYS A 64 -3.68 12.96 -6.42
N SER A 65 -2.86 11.93 -6.51
CA SER A 65 -1.48 12.05 -6.95
C SER A 65 -1.38 11.82 -8.46
N ASP A 66 -0.33 12.39 -9.07
CA ASP A 66 0.22 11.83 -10.30
C ASP A 66 0.88 10.45 -10.02
N LEU A 67 1.59 9.90 -11.00
CA LEU A 67 2.31 8.64 -10.81
C LEU A 67 3.36 8.77 -9.69
N THR A 68 3.20 7.97 -8.64
CA THR A 68 4.12 7.87 -7.51
C THR A 68 4.51 6.41 -7.25
N GLN A 69 5.28 6.14 -6.21
CA GLN A 69 5.79 4.80 -5.90
C GLN A 69 5.35 4.34 -4.52
N TYR A 70 4.62 3.22 -4.48
CA TYR A 70 4.42 2.44 -3.26
C TYR A 70 5.44 1.31 -3.25
N TYR A 71 6.49 1.46 -2.44
CA TYR A 71 7.72 0.67 -2.53
C TYR A 71 8.36 0.75 -3.93
N ASP A 72 8.27 -0.33 -4.72
CA ASP A 72 8.80 -0.38 -6.09
C ASP A 72 7.69 -0.48 -7.16
N LEU A 73 6.44 -0.26 -6.77
CA LEU A 73 5.28 -0.26 -7.66
C LEU A 73 4.88 1.17 -8.00
N ASP A 74 4.83 1.45 -9.30
CA ASP A 74 4.25 2.68 -9.82
C ASP A 74 2.72 2.63 -9.65
N VAL A 75 2.18 3.62 -8.94
CA VAL A 75 0.77 3.69 -8.52
C VAL A 75 0.22 5.10 -8.69
N TYR A 76 -1.09 5.20 -8.86
CA TYR A 76 -1.86 6.43 -8.64
C TYR A 76 -2.55 6.35 -7.29
N VAL A 77 -2.61 7.45 -6.56
CA VAL A 77 -3.24 7.51 -5.23
C VAL A 77 -4.40 8.47 -5.22
N GLU A 78 -5.48 8.08 -4.58
CA GLU A 78 -6.58 8.94 -4.17
C GLU A 78 -6.69 8.94 -2.64
N LEU A 79 -6.87 10.12 -2.06
CA LEU A 79 -7.02 10.33 -0.62
C LEU A 79 -8.37 11.01 -0.37
N GLU A 80 -9.28 10.30 0.29
CA GLU A 80 -10.53 10.90 0.76
C GLU A 80 -10.30 11.60 2.10
N LEU A 81 -10.62 12.90 2.12
CA LEU A 81 -10.44 13.78 3.27
C LEU A 81 -11.68 13.72 4.16
N GLY A 82 -11.49 13.30 5.42
CA GLY A 82 -12.46 13.49 6.49
C GLY A 82 -12.33 14.85 7.17
N GLU A 83 -13.12 15.06 8.24
CA GLU A 83 -13.15 16.34 8.97
C GLU A 83 -11.78 16.76 9.53
N SER A 84 -10.92 15.80 9.89
CA SER A 84 -9.63 16.08 10.55
C SER A 84 -8.43 15.34 9.98
N SER A 85 -8.63 14.21 9.30
CA SER A 85 -7.58 13.36 8.73
C SER A 85 -8.04 12.69 7.44
N ILE A 86 -7.18 11.87 6.84
CA ILE A 86 -7.55 10.98 5.74
C ILE A 86 -8.46 9.87 6.28
N GLU A 87 -9.58 9.61 5.60
CA GLU A 87 -10.51 8.52 5.93
C GLU A 87 -10.23 7.28 5.09
N VAL A 88 -10.05 7.47 3.79
CA VAL A 88 -9.82 6.39 2.81
C VAL A 88 -8.62 6.71 1.93
N VAL A 89 -7.83 5.69 1.62
CA VAL A 89 -6.70 5.76 0.70
C VAL A 89 -6.90 4.71 -0.38
N ARG A 90 -6.91 5.11 -1.65
CA ARG A 90 -7.00 4.19 -2.79
C ARG A 90 -5.73 4.24 -3.61
N LEU A 91 -5.07 3.10 -3.77
CA LEU A 91 -4.01 2.90 -4.76
C LEU A 91 -4.59 2.21 -5.98
N SER A 92 -4.26 2.69 -7.17
CA SER A 92 -4.59 2.02 -8.43
C SER A 92 -3.35 1.83 -9.31
N LEU A 93 -3.28 0.68 -9.98
CA LEU A 93 -2.20 0.29 -10.88
C LEU A 93 -2.65 -0.86 -11.80
N PRO A 94 -2.01 -1.04 -12.96
CA PRO A 94 -2.35 -2.15 -13.86
C PRO A 94 -2.13 -3.52 -13.22
N TYR A 95 -3.04 -4.45 -13.50
CA TYR A 95 -2.91 -5.83 -13.02
C TYR A 95 -1.75 -6.56 -13.70
N SER A 96 -0.92 -7.18 -12.88
CA SER A 96 -0.07 -8.29 -13.28
C SER A 96 0.05 -9.26 -12.11
N LYS A 97 0.33 -10.55 -12.39
CA LYS A 97 0.59 -11.53 -11.32
C LYS A 97 1.71 -11.07 -10.39
N LEU A 98 2.76 -10.46 -10.96
CA LEU A 98 3.88 -9.93 -10.19
C LEU A 98 3.45 -8.77 -9.29
N SER A 99 2.72 -7.78 -9.83
CA SER A 99 2.24 -6.63 -9.06
C SER A 99 1.31 -7.07 -7.93
N TYR A 100 0.41 -8.01 -8.19
CA TYR A 100 -0.50 -8.57 -7.19
C TYR A 100 0.27 -9.24 -6.05
N THR A 101 1.21 -10.14 -6.36
CA THR A 101 2.05 -10.80 -5.34
C THR A 101 2.90 -9.81 -4.55
N LYS A 102 3.44 -8.77 -5.20
CA LYS A 102 4.19 -7.71 -4.53
C LYS A 102 3.32 -6.93 -3.55
N LEU A 103 2.11 -6.53 -3.94
CA LEU A 103 1.17 -5.85 -3.04
C LEU A 103 0.84 -6.70 -1.82
N GLN A 104 0.56 -7.99 -2.00
CA GLN A 104 0.34 -8.89 -0.86
C GLN A 104 1.55 -8.94 0.09
N ALA A 105 2.77 -8.91 -0.44
CA ALA A 105 3.98 -8.86 0.37
C ALA A 105 4.17 -7.52 1.08
N TYR A 106 3.86 -6.40 0.42
CA TYR A 106 3.96 -5.06 1.01
C TYR A 106 2.91 -4.81 2.09
N LEU A 107 1.68 -5.28 1.91
CA LEU A 107 0.67 -5.25 2.97
C LEU A 107 1.13 -6.03 4.21
N ARG A 108 1.77 -7.19 4.03
CA ARG A 108 2.39 -7.94 5.15
C ARG A 108 3.54 -7.17 5.79
N GLN A 109 4.37 -6.52 4.98
CA GLN A 109 5.48 -5.70 5.46
C GLN A 109 4.99 -4.49 6.27
N ASP A 110 3.83 -3.95 5.91
CA ASP A 110 3.15 -2.85 6.62
C ASP A 110 2.36 -3.33 7.86
N GLY A 111 2.39 -4.63 8.16
CA GLY A 111 1.83 -5.21 9.38
C GLY A 111 0.39 -5.72 9.25
N PHE A 112 -0.18 -5.73 8.05
CA PHE A 112 -1.50 -6.33 7.81
C PHE A 112 -1.40 -7.86 7.65
N ALA A 113 -2.40 -8.56 8.15
CA ALA A 113 -2.57 -9.99 7.95
C ALA A 113 -3.80 -10.27 7.09
N LEU A 114 -3.66 -11.23 6.18
CA LEU A 114 -4.76 -11.70 5.34
C LEU A 114 -5.84 -12.31 6.23
N SER A 115 -7.06 -11.81 6.11
CA SER A 115 -8.23 -12.28 6.85
C SER A 115 -9.11 -13.16 5.98
N SER A 116 -9.38 -12.76 4.74
CA SER A 116 -10.06 -13.61 3.77
C SER A 116 -9.63 -13.30 2.35
N ILE A 117 -9.83 -14.27 1.46
CA ILE A 117 -9.66 -14.10 0.02
C ILE A 117 -10.82 -14.76 -0.72
N ARG A 118 -11.38 -14.04 -1.69
CA ARG A 118 -12.45 -14.49 -2.57
C ARG A 118 -12.00 -14.40 -4.01
N ILE A 119 -12.20 -15.47 -4.76
CA ILE A 119 -11.88 -15.56 -6.19
C ILE A 119 -13.15 -16.04 -6.91
N GLY A 120 -13.78 -15.17 -7.68
CA GLY A 120 -15.12 -15.44 -8.21
C GLY A 120 -16.15 -15.66 -7.11
N GLU A 121 -16.74 -16.86 -7.07
CA GLU A 121 -17.74 -17.26 -6.06
C GLU A 121 -17.13 -18.01 -4.87
N ASP A 122 -15.87 -18.45 -4.99
CA ASP A 122 -15.19 -19.23 -3.98
C ASP A 122 -14.50 -18.31 -2.97
N GLU A 123 -14.60 -18.63 -1.67
CA GLU A 123 -14.01 -17.86 -0.57
C GLU A 123 -13.22 -18.75 0.39
N PHE A 124 -12.09 -18.23 0.85
CA PHE A 124 -11.28 -18.80 1.90
C PHE A 124 -11.16 -17.80 3.05
N ASP A 125 -11.78 -18.10 4.18
CA ASP A 125 -11.70 -17.34 5.42
C ASP A 125 -10.52 -17.84 6.26
N VAL A 126 -9.42 -17.08 6.25
CA VAL A 126 -8.18 -17.46 6.94
C VAL A 126 -8.37 -17.46 8.46
N VAL A 127 -9.14 -16.51 8.99
CA VAL A 127 -9.38 -16.37 10.44
C VAL A 127 -10.14 -17.60 10.95
N ALA A 128 -11.24 -17.96 10.27
CA ALA A 128 -12.03 -19.13 10.65
C ALA A 128 -11.22 -20.43 10.57
N GLN A 129 -10.36 -20.59 9.55
CA GLN A 129 -9.51 -21.77 9.40
C GLN A 129 -8.43 -21.85 10.48
N LEU A 130 -7.82 -20.72 10.87
CA LEU A 130 -6.86 -20.67 11.98
C LEU A 130 -7.51 -21.02 13.32
N GLU A 131 -8.71 -20.48 13.61
CA GLU A 131 -9.47 -20.81 14.83
C GLU A 131 -9.88 -22.29 14.87
N GLN A 132 -10.24 -22.87 13.72
CA GLN A 132 -10.54 -24.30 13.62
C GLN A 132 -9.28 -25.13 13.86
N ALA A 133 -8.15 -24.79 13.23
CA ALA A 133 -6.88 -25.49 13.41
C ALA A 133 -6.41 -25.46 14.87
N GLU A 134 -6.54 -24.31 15.55
CA GLU A 134 -6.24 -24.19 16.98
C GLU A 134 -7.12 -25.12 17.82
N ARG A 135 -8.44 -25.15 17.57
CA ARG A 135 -9.38 -26.03 18.27
C ARG A 135 -9.10 -27.50 18.05
N GLU A 136 -8.63 -27.89 16.86
CA GLU A 136 -8.30 -29.26 16.49
C GLU A 136 -6.88 -29.68 16.85
N GLY A 137 -6.04 -28.75 17.34
CA GLY A 137 -4.63 -29.00 17.62
C GLY A 137 -3.79 -29.26 16.36
N VAL A 138 -4.28 -28.80 15.20
CA VAL A 138 -3.57 -28.85 13.92
C VAL A 138 -2.70 -27.60 13.80
N GLY A 139 -1.45 -27.76 13.35
CA GLY A 139 -0.54 -26.62 13.22
C GLY A 139 -0.97 -25.64 12.12
N PHE A 140 -0.64 -24.35 12.28
CA PHE A 140 -0.96 -23.29 11.31
C PHE A 140 -0.42 -23.56 9.89
N GLY A 141 0.63 -24.37 9.76
CA GLY A 141 1.16 -24.76 8.45
C GLY A 141 0.19 -25.56 7.58
N GLU A 142 -0.82 -26.22 8.16
CA GLU A 142 -1.89 -26.86 7.36
C GLU A 142 -2.82 -25.81 6.75
N VAL A 143 -3.16 -24.75 7.49
CA VAL A 143 -3.97 -23.64 6.98
C VAL A 143 -3.22 -22.90 5.87
N ASP A 144 -1.92 -22.66 6.04
CA ASP A 144 -1.07 -22.05 5.00
C ASP A 144 -1.08 -22.88 3.72
N LYS A 145 -0.96 -24.21 3.84
CA LYS A 145 -1.01 -25.12 2.70
C LYS A 145 -2.37 -25.05 1.99
N GLN A 146 -3.47 -25.11 2.73
CA GLN A 146 -4.82 -25.03 2.16
C GLN A 146 -5.08 -23.70 1.46
N LEU A 147 -4.61 -22.59 2.03
CA LEU A 147 -4.68 -21.27 1.41
C LEU A 147 -3.91 -21.22 0.08
N VAL A 148 -2.69 -21.77 0.05
CA VAL A 148 -1.88 -21.83 -1.18
C VAL A 148 -2.57 -22.70 -2.24
N GLU A 149 -3.14 -23.83 -1.84
CA GLU A 149 -3.90 -24.71 -2.74
C GLU A 149 -5.14 -23.98 -3.28
N PHE A 150 -5.88 -23.26 -2.43
CA PHE A 150 -7.02 -22.44 -2.82
C PHE A 150 -6.64 -21.37 -3.85
N ILE A 151 -5.60 -20.57 -3.60
CA ILE A 151 -5.16 -19.49 -4.50
C ILE A 151 -4.74 -20.02 -5.87
N ASN A 152 -4.11 -21.21 -5.91
CA ASN A 152 -3.59 -21.79 -7.14
C ASN A 152 -4.58 -22.72 -7.85
N ALA A 153 -5.76 -22.98 -7.26
CA ALA A 153 -6.79 -23.80 -7.89
C ALA A 153 -7.32 -23.14 -9.18
N PRO A 154 -7.84 -23.92 -10.14
CA PRO A 154 -8.53 -23.37 -11.30
C PRO A 154 -9.81 -22.66 -10.86
N HIS A 155 -9.86 -21.34 -11.06
CA HIS A 155 -11.05 -20.52 -10.80
C HIS A 155 -11.68 -20.07 -12.13
N HIS A 156 -13.00 -20.01 -12.18
CA HIS A 156 -13.75 -19.56 -13.36
C HIS A 156 -13.86 -18.02 -13.48
N SER A 157 -13.05 -17.27 -12.72
CA SER A 157 -13.09 -15.81 -12.65
C SER A 157 -11.67 -15.23 -12.61
N SER A 158 -11.49 -14.08 -13.27
CA SER A 158 -10.32 -13.22 -13.08
C SER A 158 -10.46 -12.28 -11.89
N ALA A 159 -11.69 -12.06 -11.42
CA ALA A 159 -11.98 -11.15 -10.32
C ALA A 159 -11.58 -11.77 -8.98
N GLN A 160 -10.78 -11.02 -8.21
CA GLN A 160 -10.29 -11.44 -6.89
C GLN A 160 -10.42 -10.28 -5.91
N MET A 161 -10.74 -10.61 -4.67
CA MET A 161 -10.83 -9.66 -3.56
C MET A 161 -10.18 -10.31 -2.34
N SER A 162 -9.39 -9.55 -1.60
CA SER A 162 -8.83 -10.01 -0.32
C SER A 162 -8.99 -8.92 0.73
N LEU A 163 -9.32 -9.34 1.94
CA LEU A 163 -9.45 -8.48 3.11
C LEU A 163 -8.27 -8.69 4.04
N TRP A 164 -7.69 -7.59 4.51
CA TRP A 164 -6.51 -7.59 5.35
C TRP A 164 -6.74 -6.71 6.57
N ASN A 165 -6.36 -7.19 7.75
CA ASN A 165 -6.59 -6.50 9.02
C ASN A 165 -5.30 -6.43 9.84
N VAL A 166 -5.23 -5.51 10.80
CA VAL A 166 -4.13 -5.49 11.78
C VAL A 166 -4.36 -6.58 12.84
N PRO A 167 -3.41 -7.50 13.07
CA PRO A 167 -3.57 -8.52 14.11
C PRO A 167 -3.58 -7.93 15.53
N ASN A 168 -4.40 -8.51 16.42
CA ASN A 168 -4.39 -8.28 17.88
C ASN A 168 -4.72 -6.86 18.39
N SER A 169 -5.44 -6.04 17.64
CA SER A 169 -5.93 -4.74 18.13
C SER A 169 -7.14 -4.83 19.08
N SER A 170 -7.58 -6.06 19.37
CA SER A 170 -8.58 -6.43 20.38
C SER A 170 -8.12 -6.23 21.84
N SER A 171 -7.69 -5.01 22.18
CA SER A 171 -7.79 -4.49 23.54
C SER A 171 -8.85 -3.38 23.56
N SER A 172 -9.96 -3.67 24.25
CA SER A 172 -11.07 -2.77 24.61
C SER A 172 -12.22 -2.59 23.59
N SER A 173 -13.28 -3.40 23.78
CA SER A 173 -14.72 -3.03 23.78
C SER A 173 -15.36 -2.10 22.72
N SER A 174 -14.66 -1.72 21.65
CA SER A 174 -15.16 -0.84 20.59
C SER A 174 -14.80 -1.45 19.23
N ARG A 175 -15.70 -2.27 18.66
CA ARG A 175 -15.49 -3.05 17.42
C ARG A 175 -15.50 -2.21 16.13
N THR A 176 -15.06 -0.95 16.15
CA THR A 176 -15.34 -0.02 15.03
C THR A 176 -14.19 0.94 14.71
N SER A 177 -12.92 0.59 14.93
CA SER A 177 -11.83 1.55 14.64
C SER A 177 -10.48 0.89 14.36
N GLU A 178 -10.45 -0.28 13.73
CA GLU A 178 -9.18 -0.90 13.32
C GLU A 178 -9.02 -0.76 11.81
N PRO A 179 -7.86 -0.29 11.33
CA PRO A 179 -7.66 -0.10 9.91
C PRO A 179 -7.68 -1.45 9.19
N TRP A 180 -8.37 -1.49 8.07
CA TRP A 180 -8.47 -2.67 7.22
C TRP A 180 -8.23 -2.28 5.75
N VAL A 181 -7.72 -3.24 4.99
CA VAL A 181 -7.39 -3.06 3.58
C VAL A 181 -8.18 -4.04 2.74
N GLN A 182 -8.80 -3.53 1.67
CA GLN A 182 -9.31 -4.32 0.57
C GLN A 182 -8.35 -4.27 -0.60
N LEU A 183 -7.85 -5.42 -1.02
CA LEU A 183 -7.11 -5.55 -2.28
C LEU A 183 -8.02 -6.27 -3.29
N HIS A 184 -8.37 -5.57 -4.36
CA HIS A 184 -9.27 -6.04 -5.42
C HIS A 184 -8.60 -6.01 -6.79
N THR A 185 -8.98 -6.94 -7.65
CA THR A 185 -8.72 -6.88 -9.09
C THR A 185 -9.91 -7.42 -9.85
N ASP A 186 -10.21 -6.81 -10.99
CA ASP A 186 -11.16 -7.30 -12.00
C ASP A 186 -10.46 -8.06 -13.15
N GLY A 187 -9.12 -8.13 -13.11
CA GLY A 187 -8.26 -8.70 -14.16
C GLY A 187 -7.66 -7.66 -15.12
N GLY A 188 -8.13 -6.40 -15.06
CA GLY A 188 -7.53 -5.26 -15.76
C GLY A 188 -6.63 -4.45 -14.83
N ASP A 189 -7.20 -4.02 -13.71
CA ASP A 189 -6.52 -3.17 -12.73
C ASP A 189 -6.48 -3.81 -11.34
N LEU A 190 -5.59 -3.29 -10.51
CA LEU A 190 -5.47 -3.56 -9.09
C LEU A 190 -5.89 -2.32 -8.33
N THR A 191 -6.72 -2.50 -7.32
CA THR A 191 -7.13 -1.44 -6.39
C THR A 191 -6.84 -1.88 -4.97
N VAL A 192 -6.11 -1.07 -4.22
CA VAL A 192 -5.94 -1.23 -2.77
C VAL A 192 -6.68 -0.11 -2.10
N GLU A 193 -7.68 -0.43 -1.29
CA GLU A 193 -8.42 0.54 -0.49
C GLU A 193 -8.11 0.31 0.99
N LEU A 194 -7.46 1.28 1.63
CA LEU A 194 -7.23 1.29 3.07
C LEU A 194 -8.31 2.16 3.72
N ASN A 195 -9.10 1.52 4.58
CA ASN A 195 -10.13 2.14 5.39
C ASN A 195 -9.63 2.25 6.83
N ARG A 196 -9.68 3.45 7.42
CA ARG A 196 -9.12 3.69 8.76
C ARG A 196 -10.16 3.76 9.89
N PHE A 197 -11.46 3.72 9.58
CA PHE A 197 -12.57 3.89 10.52
C PHE A 197 -13.76 2.98 10.19
#